data_AF-A0A1I5EW02-F1
#
_entry.id   AF-A0A1I5EW02-F1
#
_cell.length_a   1.000
_cell.length_b   1.000
_cell.length_c   1.000
_cell.angle_alpha   90.00
_cell.angle_beta   90.00
_cell.angle_gamma   90.00
#
_symmetry.space_group_name_H-M   'P 1'
#
loop_
_entity.id
_entity.type
_entity.pdbx_description
1 polymer ?
#
loop_
_entity_poly.entity_id
_entity_poly.type
_entity_poly.pdbx_seq_one_letter_code
_entity_poly.pdbx_strand_id
1 'polypeptide(L)'
;MGEICPGVKLSTEAIERTDLVRLGFEFNRPGQPTSNSRRPTNVGFGLTYVLPVVVACLTARPGALLLIENPEAHVHPQGQSALAGLTCAAAAAGAQVIVETHSDHILNGVRLAVKRQRIPADDVRLLYFHRQDDGIIDIVNPTIGPDGMLSDWPQGFFDEWDRSLDQLLD
;
A
#
# COMPACT_ATOMS: atom_id res chain seq x y z
N MET A 1 -3.91 3.96 -10.38
CA MET A 1 -2.78 3.23 -11.02
C MET A 1 -1.59 4.13 -11.34
N GLY A 2 -1.76 5.26 -12.04
CA GLY A 2 -0.63 6.15 -12.38
C GLY A 2 0.16 6.68 -11.18
N GLU A 3 -0.46 6.85 -10.02
CA GLU A 3 0.23 7.25 -8.77
C GLU A 3 1.07 6.11 -8.16
N ILE A 4 0.66 4.86 -8.39
CA ILE A 4 1.36 3.67 -7.85
C ILE A 4 2.47 3.22 -8.81
N CYS A 5 2.21 3.26 -10.12
CA CYS A 5 3.17 2.97 -11.17
C CYS A 5 3.12 4.09 -12.23
N PRO A 6 4.00 5.09 -12.13
CA PRO A 6 4.03 6.21 -13.06
C PRO A 6 4.17 5.78 -14.52
N GLY A 7 3.36 6.39 -15.39
CA GLY A 7 3.36 6.11 -16.82
C GLY A 7 2.60 4.84 -17.23
N VAL A 8 2.05 4.05 -16.30
CA VAL A 8 1.21 2.91 -16.69
C VAL A 8 -0.17 3.37 -17.17
N LYS A 9 -0.66 2.71 -18.21
CA LYS A 9 -2.04 2.82 -18.69
C LYS A 9 -2.64 1.43 -18.83
N LEU A 10 -3.85 1.27 -18.31
CA LEU A 10 -4.62 0.03 -18.44
C LEU A 10 -5.40 0.06 -19.75
N SER A 11 -5.40 -1.06 -20.45
CA SER A 11 -6.23 -1.32 -21.63
C SER A 11 -7.09 -2.53 -21.33
N THR A 12 -8.40 -2.41 -21.46
CA THR A 12 -9.35 -3.48 -21.14
C THR A 12 -10.30 -3.67 -22.30
N GLU A 13 -10.46 -4.91 -22.74
CA GLU A 13 -11.37 -5.28 -23.82
C GLU A 13 -12.28 -6.40 -23.34
N ALA A 14 -13.60 -6.17 -23.36
CA ALA A 14 -14.57 -7.20 -23.02
C ALA A 14 -14.55 -8.30 -24.09
N ILE A 15 -14.58 -9.55 -23.67
CA ILE A 15 -14.69 -10.68 -24.60
C ILE A 15 -16.18 -10.94 -24.83
N GLU A 16 -16.64 -10.69 -26.04
CA GLU A 16 -18.07 -10.82 -26.39
C GLU A 16 -18.64 -12.16 -25.97
N ARG A 17 -19.89 -12.13 -25.46
CA ARG A 17 -20.63 -13.32 -25.00
C ARG A 17 -19.99 -14.05 -23.82
N THR A 18 -19.14 -13.38 -23.05
CA THR A 18 -18.56 -13.89 -21.80
C THR A 18 -18.54 -12.78 -20.74
N ASP A 19 -18.33 -13.15 -19.48
CA ASP A 19 -18.07 -12.21 -18.37
C ASP A 19 -16.57 -11.93 -18.19
N LEU A 20 -15.76 -12.22 -19.21
CA LEU A 20 -14.30 -12.07 -19.16
C LEU A 20 -13.86 -10.76 -19.81
N VAL A 21 -12.80 -10.18 -19.24
CA VAL A 21 -12.12 -9.00 -19.76
C VAL A 21 -10.68 -9.35 -20.06
N ARG A 22 -10.22 -9.03 -21.26
CA ARG A 22 -8.80 -9.07 -21.63
C ARG A 22 -8.12 -7.81 -21.09
N LEU A 23 -7.27 -7.99 -20.08
CA LEU A 23 -6.43 -6.95 -19.53
C LEU A 23 -5.13 -6.80 -20.35
N GLY A 24 -4.73 -5.56 -20.59
CA GLY A 24 -3.47 -5.18 -21.20
C GLY A 24 -2.87 -3.95 -20.52
N PHE A 25 -1.55 -3.82 -20.62
CA PHE A 25 -0.79 -2.72 -20.03
C PHE A 25 0.01 -2.00 -21.10
N GLU A 26 -0.12 -0.67 -21.13
CA GLU A 26 0.64 0.25 -21.96
C GLU A 26 1.51 1.12 -21.06
N PHE A 27 2.65 1.58 -21.58
CA PHE A 27 3.59 2.43 -20.84
C PHE A 27 3.87 3.71 -21.62
N ASN A 28 3.64 4.84 -20.96
CA ASN A 28 3.93 6.17 -21.45
C ASN A 28 5.23 6.67 -20.80
N ARG A 29 6.18 7.10 -21.62
CA ARG A 29 7.42 7.73 -21.18
C ARG A 29 7.51 9.13 -21.80
N PRO A 30 7.92 10.16 -21.04
CA PRO A 30 8.12 11.49 -21.60
C PRO A 30 9.03 11.45 -22.83
N GLY A 31 8.59 12.08 -23.93
CA GLY A 31 9.36 12.14 -25.18
C GLY A 31 9.40 10.85 -26.01
N GLN A 32 8.65 9.81 -25.66
CA GLN A 32 8.55 8.57 -26.44
C GLN A 32 7.09 8.25 -26.79
N PRO A 33 6.84 7.56 -27.92
CA PRO A 33 5.51 7.05 -28.23
C PRO A 33 5.06 6.03 -27.17
N THR A 34 3.75 5.96 -26.92
CA THR A 34 3.14 4.94 -26.06
C THR A 34 3.55 3.55 -26.51
N SER A 35 3.93 2.69 -25.57
CA SER A 35 4.29 1.31 -25.90
C SER A 35 3.08 0.53 -26.44
N ASN A 36 3.35 -0.52 -27.22
CA ASN A 36 2.35 -1.53 -27.52
C ASN A 36 1.77 -2.13 -26.22
N SER A 37 0.50 -2.52 -26.28
CA SER A 37 -0.17 -3.23 -25.18
C SER A 37 0.51 -4.57 -24.90
N ARG A 38 0.80 -4.82 -23.63
CA ARG A 38 1.42 -6.06 -23.13
C ARG A 38 0.44 -6.82 -22.26
N ARG A 39 0.48 -8.15 -22.34
CA ARG A 39 -0.32 -9.02 -21.46
C ARG A 39 0.17 -8.92 -20.01
N PRO A 40 -0.66 -9.23 -19.01
CA PRO A 40 -0.25 -9.24 -17.60
C PRO A 40 0.95 -10.16 -17.32
N THR A 41 1.10 -11.24 -18.09
CA THR A 41 2.25 -12.16 -18.02
C THR A 41 3.54 -11.60 -18.62
N ASN A 42 3.49 -10.44 -19.27
CA ASN A 42 4.61 -9.78 -19.94
C ASN A 42 4.93 -8.39 -19.31
N VAL A 43 4.48 -8.15 -18.09
CA VAL A 43 4.82 -6.95 -17.30
C VAL A 43 5.34 -7.33 -15.92
N GLY A 44 5.91 -6.36 -15.20
CA GLY A 44 6.40 -6.58 -13.84
C GLY A 44 5.27 -6.97 -12.88
N PHE A 45 5.56 -7.91 -11.99
CA PHE A 45 4.57 -8.53 -11.08
C PHE A 45 3.80 -7.51 -10.25
N GLY A 46 4.44 -6.44 -9.77
CA GLY A 46 3.79 -5.43 -8.93
C GLY A 46 2.52 -4.83 -9.54
N LEU A 47 2.45 -4.67 -10.87
CA LEU A 47 1.24 -4.17 -11.53
C LEU A 47 0.05 -5.13 -11.41
N THR A 48 0.31 -6.41 -11.62
CA THR A 48 -0.73 -7.44 -11.60
C THR A 48 -1.16 -7.77 -10.17
N TYR A 49 -0.25 -7.64 -9.19
CA TYR A 49 -0.53 -7.84 -7.77
C TYR A 49 -1.28 -6.67 -7.14
N VAL A 50 -0.92 -5.43 -7.47
CA VAL A 50 -1.53 -4.25 -6.86
C VAL A 50 -2.90 -3.91 -7.45
N LEU A 51 -3.17 -4.30 -8.70
CA LEU A 51 -4.41 -3.95 -9.39
C LEU A 51 -5.67 -4.47 -8.64
N PRO A 52 -5.74 -5.74 -8.17
CA PRO A 52 -6.84 -6.20 -7.32
C PRO A 52 -7.04 -5.36 -6.06
N VAL A 53 -5.96 -4.96 -5.38
CA VAL A 53 -6.02 -4.12 -4.17
C VAL A 53 -6.62 -2.75 -4.50
N VAL A 54 -6.18 -2.15 -5.61
CA VAL A 54 -6.71 -0.87 -6.10
C VAL A 54 -8.19 -0.97 -6.44
N VAL A 55 -8.59 -2.03 -7.15
CA VAL A 55 -10.00 -2.27 -7.50
C VAL A 55 -10.84 -2.47 -6.24
N ALA A 56 -10.36 -3.26 -5.28
CA ALA A 56 -11.06 -3.49 -4.01
C ALA A 56 -11.29 -2.17 -3.26
N CYS A 57 -10.28 -1.32 -3.14
CA CYS A 57 -10.40 -0.02 -2.48
C CYS A 57 -11.37 0.92 -3.22
N LEU A 58 -11.32 0.96 -4.56
CA LEU A 58 -12.16 1.85 -5.37
C LEU A 58 -13.62 1.39 -5.47
N THR A 59 -13.89 0.10 -5.25
CA THR A 59 -15.24 -0.47 -5.36
C THR A 59 -15.88 -0.74 -4.00
N ALA A 60 -15.13 -0.57 -2.91
CA ALA A 60 -15.63 -0.69 -1.54
C ALA A 60 -16.79 0.28 -1.29
N ARG A 61 -17.84 -0.23 -0.67
CA ARG A 61 -19.01 0.55 -0.23
C ARG A 61 -18.91 0.76 1.28
N PRO A 62 -19.59 1.79 1.84
CA PRO A 62 -19.70 1.94 3.28
C PRO A 62 -20.16 0.63 3.95
N GLY A 63 -19.47 0.21 5.01
CA GLY A 63 -19.68 -1.05 5.71
C GLY A 63 -18.96 -2.28 5.11
N ALA A 64 -18.23 -2.14 4.00
CA ALA A 64 -17.41 -3.23 3.47
C ALA A 64 -16.18 -3.49 4.37
N LEU A 65 -15.77 -4.75 4.47
CA LEU A 65 -14.51 -5.16 5.11
C LEU A 65 -13.48 -5.50 4.03
N LEU A 66 -12.33 -4.83 4.06
CA LEU A 66 -11.17 -5.13 3.22
C LEU A 66 -10.05 -5.69 4.11
N LEU A 67 -9.63 -6.92 3.82
CA LEU A 67 -8.46 -7.56 4.41
C LEU A 67 -7.36 -7.60 3.34
N ILE A 68 -6.25 -6.92 3.59
CA ILE A 68 -5.19 -6.73 2.60
C ILE A 68 -3.86 -7.18 3.21
N GLU A 69 -3.30 -8.25 2.67
CA GLU A 69 -2.01 -8.82 3.10
C GLU A 69 -0.89 -8.37 2.15
N ASN A 70 0.23 -7.92 2.73
CA ASN A 70 1.45 -7.46 2.05
C ASN A 70 1.20 -6.70 0.73
N PRO A 71 0.39 -5.62 0.74
CA PRO A 71 0.09 -4.85 -0.47
C PRO A 71 1.32 -4.22 -1.13
N GLU A 72 2.44 -4.13 -0.41
CA GLU A 72 3.72 -3.63 -0.88
C GLU A 72 4.48 -4.58 -1.83
N ALA A 73 4.09 -5.85 -1.92
CA ALA A 73 4.85 -6.87 -2.63
C ALA A 73 5.12 -6.48 -4.10
N HIS A 74 6.40 -6.43 -4.46
CA HIS A 74 6.88 -6.04 -5.80
C HIS A 74 6.48 -4.62 -6.27
N VAL A 75 6.05 -3.75 -5.36
CA VAL A 75 5.70 -2.34 -5.64
C VAL A 75 6.86 -1.44 -5.21
N HIS A 76 7.18 -0.44 -6.02
CA HIS A 76 8.20 0.56 -5.68
C HIS A 76 7.80 1.35 -4.41
N PRO A 77 8.73 1.74 -3.52
CA PRO A 77 8.47 2.56 -2.32
C PRO A 77 7.44 3.67 -2.47
N GLN A 78 7.60 4.52 -3.48
CA GLN A 78 6.65 5.59 -3.79
C GLN A 78 5.21 5.07 -4.01
N GLY A 79 5.07 3.96 -4.73
CA GLY A 79 3.79 3.33 -4.99
C GLY A 79 3.19 2.68 -3.74
N GLN A 80 4.02 2.21 -2.81
CA GLN A 80 3.57 1.72 -1.50
C GLN A 80 2.95 2.87 -0.69
N SER A 81 3.62 4.03 -0.60
CA SER A 81 3.02 5.19 0.08
C SER A 81 1.72 5.68 -0.58
N ALA A 82 1.62 5.63 -1.91
CA ALA A 82 0.39 5.96 -2.63
C ALA A 82 -0.73 4.96 -2.32
N LEU A 83 -0.40 3.67 -2.24
CA LEU A 83 -1.34 2.60 -1.92
C LEU A 83 -1.89 2.73 -0.50
N ALA A 84 -1.05 3.07 0.48
CA ALA A 84 -1.50 3.42 1.83
C ALA A 84 -2.47 4.62 1.82
N GLY A 85 -2.21 5.63 0.99
CA GLY A 85 -3.15 6.75 0.82
C GLY A 85 -4.51 6.29 0.28
N LEU A 86 -4.52 5.35 -0.66
CA LEU A 86 -5.75 4.78 -1.24
C LEU A 86 -6.53 3.94 -0.22
N THR A 87 -5.86 3.13 0.59
CA THR A 87 -6.53 2.34 1.65
C THR A 87 -7.13 3.25 2.71
N CYS A 88 -6.43 4.33 3.11
CA CYS A 88 -7.00 5.35 3.99
C CYS A 88 -8.21 6.05 3.36
N ALA A 89 -8.20 6.32 2.06
CA ALA A 89 -9.34 6.94 1.38
C ALA A 89 -10.56 6.00 1.35
N ALA A 90 -10.35 4.70 1.13
CA ALA A 90 -11.43 3.70 1.22
C ALA A 90 -11.99 3.63 2.65
N ALA A 91 -11.13 3.66 3.67
CA ALA A 91 -11.54 3.69 5.07
C ALA A 91 -12.37 4.95 5.40
N ALA A 92 -11.88 6.13 4.98
CA ALA A 92 -12.59 7.40 5.16
C ALA A 92 -13.94 7.46 4.41
N ALA A 93 -14.09 6.67 3.33
CA ALA A 93 -15.36 6.49 2.63
C ALA A 93 -16.32 5.51 3.33
N GLY A 94 -15.96 4.97 4.50
CA GLY A 94 -16.80 4.14 5.35
C GLY A 94 -16.53 2.64 5.26
N ALA A 95 -15.47 2.20 4.57
CA ALA A 95 -15.03 0.80 4.64
C ALA A 95 -14.22 0.55 5.93
N GLN A 96 -14.25 -0.68 6.44
CA GLN A 96 -13.27 -1.15 7.41
C GLN A 96 -12.10 -1.75 6.65
N VAL A 97 -10.88 -1.25 6.87
CA VAL A 97 -9.69 -1.73 6.17
C VAL A 97 -8.67 -2.24 7.18
N ILE A 98 -8.26 -3.49 7.03
CA ILE A 98 -7.18 -4.12 7.81
C ILE A 98 -6.06 -4.43 6.85
N VAL A 99 -4.87 -3.89 7.14
CA VAL A 99 -3.67 -4.06 6.32
C VAL A 99 -2.60 -4.74 7.17
N GLU A 100 -2.09 -5.86 6.68
CA GLU A 100 -0.84 -6.43 7.16
C GLU A 100 0.29 -5.95 6.25
N THR A 101 1.37 -5.43 6.85
CA THR A 101 2.50 -4.90 6.09
C THR A 101 3.80 -4.98 6.88
N HIS A 102 4.90 -5.17 6.17
CA HIS A 102 6.27 -5.00 6.67
C HIS A 102 6.94 -3.74 6.09
N SER A 103 6.17 -2.88 5.43
CA SER A 103 6.68 -1.70 4.76
C SER A 103 6.58 -0.45 5.64
N ASP A 104 7.72 0.17 5.93
CA ASP A 104 7.80 1.49 6.52
C ASP A 104 7.13 2.54 5.61
N HIS A 105 7.17 2.36 4.30
CA HIS A 105 6.54 3.25 3.32
C HIS A 105 5.01 3.21 3.34
N ILE A 106 4.41 2.05 3.66
CA ILE A 106 2.97 1.94 3.91
C ILE A 106 2.62 2.69 5.20
N LEU A 107 3.32 2.41 6.30
CA LEU A 107 3.12 3.13 7.58
C LEU A 107 3.26 4.65 7.40
N ASN A 108 4.31 5.09 6.74
CA ASN A 108 4.55 6.51 6.46
C ASN A 108 3.47 7.11 5.55
N GLY A 109 2.94 6.34 4.59
CA GLY A 109 1.79 6.75 3.79
C GLY A 109 0.53 6.99 4.63
N VAL A 110 0.24 6.11 5.60
CA VAL A 110 -0.87 6.27 6.55
C VAL A 110 -0.64 7.50 7.45
N ARG A 111 0.56 7.65 8.03
CA ARG A 111 0.94 8.82 8.84
C ARG A 111 0.76 10.13 8.07
N LEU A 112 1.16 10.16 6.79
CA LEU A 112 0.96 11.30 5.91
C LEU A 112 -0.52 11.54 5.59
N ALA A 113 -1.34 10.50 5.48
CA ALA A 113 -2.79 10.65 5.27
C ALA A 113 -3.45 11.31 6.48
N VAL A 114 -3.09 10.89 7.70
CA VAL A 114 -3.54 11.51 8.96
C VAL A 114 -3.10 12.98 9.03
N LYS A 115 -1.80 13.26 8.82
CA LYS A 115 -1.25 14.63 8.84
C LYS A 115 -1.92 15.57 7.84
N ARG A 116 -2.35 15.03 6.69
CA ARG A 116 -3.06 15.77 5.64
C ARG A 116 -4.59 15.80 5.84
N GLN A 117 -5.07 15.36 6.99
CA GLN A 117 -6.49 15.33 7.36
C GLN A 117 -7.37 14.55 6.38
N ARG A 118 -6.82 13.50 5.75
CA ARG A 118 -7.56 12.62 4.84
C ARG A 118 -8.30 11.50 5.55
N ILE A 119 -7.85 11.18 6.76
CA ILE A 119 -8.50 10.28 7.70
C ILE A 119 -8.22 10.80 9.12
N PRO A 120 -9.21 10.81 10.04
CA PRO A 120 -8.97 11.15 11.43
C PRO A 120 -7.95 10.21 12.07
N ALA A 121 -7.10 10.75 12.94
CA ALA A 121 -6.14 9.95 13.70
C ALA A 121 -6.84 8.86 14.54
N ASP A 122 -8.01 9.20 15.10
CA ASP A 122 -8.82 8.29 15.92
C ASP A 122 -9.43 7.13 15.13
N ASP A 123 -9.45 7.21 13.80
CA ASP A 123 -9.93 6.14 12.91
C ASP A 123 -8.80 5.18 12.49
N VAL A 124 -7.55 5.45 12.91
CA VAL A 124 -6.38 4.63 12.61
C VAL A 124 -5.90 3.91 13.87
N ARG A 125 -5.65 2.60 13.76
CA ARG A 125 -5.03 1.78 14.81
C ARG A 125 -3.82 1.08 14.23
N LEU A 126 -2.71 1.11 14.97
CA LEU A 126 -1.51 0.35 14.65
C LEU A 126 -1.38 -0.78 15.66
N LEU A 127 -1.11 -1.98 15.15
CA LEU A 127 -0.85 -3.17 15.94
C LEU A 127 0.51 -3.70 15.48
N TYR A 128 1.51 -3.60 16.34
CA TYR A 128 2.84 -4.13 16.08
C TYR A 128 3.01 -5.42 16.86
N PHE A 129 3.29 -6.51 16.14
CA PHE A 129 3.49 -7.83 16.70
C PHE A 129 4.99 -8.06 16.89
N HIS A 130 5.41 -8.14 18.15
CA HIS A 130 6.79 -8.41 18.53
C HIS A 130 6.90 -9.82 19.13
N ARG A 131 7.84 -10.62 18.61
CA ARG A 131 8.12 -11.95 19.16
C ARG A 131 9.27 -11.87 20.14
N GLN A 132 9.01 -12.20 21.41
CA GLN A 132 10.04 -12.33 22.42
C GLN A 132 10.88 -13.59 22.23
N ASP A 133 12.06 -13.64 22.86
CA ASP A 133 13.00 -14.77 22.81
C ASP A 133 12.41 -16.09 23.33
N ASP A 134 11.45 -16.01 24.26
CA ASP A 134 10.72 -17.16 24.81
C ASP A 134 9.58 -17.67 23.89
N GLY A 135 9.34 -16.96 22.79
CA GLY A 135 8.33 -17.27 21.79
C GLY A 135 6.94 -16.70 22.06
N ILE A 136 6.75 -15.93 23.15
CA ILE A 136 5.54 -15.16 23.40
C ILE A 136 5.45 -13.98 22.39
N ILE A 137 4.24 -13.70 21.92
CA ILE A 137 3.97 -12.56 21.03
C ILE A 137 3.37 -11.44 21.87
N ASP A 138 4.11 -10.34 21.97
CA ASP A 138 3.61 -9.08 22.51
C ASP A 138 3.00 -8.24 21.39
N ILE A 139 1.89 -7.59 21.71
CA ILE A 139 1.25 -6.63 20.81
C ILE A 139 1.43 -5.24 21.40
N VAL A 140 2.18 -4.41 20.69
CA VAL A 140 2.35 -2.99 21.02
C VAL A 140 1.43 -2.18 20.11
N ASN A 141 0.74 -1.19 20.68
CA ASN A 141 -0.26 -0.41 19.95
C ASN A 141 0.13 1.08 19.88
N PRO A 142 1.14 1.47 19.08
CA PRO A 142 1.45 2.88 18.90
C PRO A 142 0.23 3.63 18.37
N THR A 143 0.02 4.84 18.87
CA THR A 143 -1.04 5.73 18.36
C THR A 143 -0.45 6.75 17.40
N ILE A 144 -1.24 7.19 16.42
CA ILE A 144 -0.84 8.28 15.51
C ILE A 144 -1.48 9.57 16.03
N GLY A 145 -0.69 10.63 16.21
CA GLY A 145 -1.20 11.96 16.52
C GLY A 145 -1.76 12.69 15.30
N PRO A 146 -2.53 13.78 15.48
CA PRO A 146 -3.05 14.59 14.36
C PRO A 146 -1.96 15.18 13.45
N ASP A 147 -0.74 15.30 13.94
CA ASP A 147 0.45 15.76 13.20
C ASP A 147 1.16 14.64 12.41
N GLY A 148 0.67 13.40 12.53
CA GLY A 148 1.25 12.20 11.92
C GLY A 148 2.42 11.59 12.69
N MET A 149 2.74 12.09 13.89
CA MET A 149 3.76 11.48 14.76
C MET A 149 3.21 10.24 15.45
N LEU A 150 4.08 9.27 15.74
CA LEU A 150 3.72 8.11 16.55
C LEU A 150 3.98 8.43 18.02
N SER A 151 3.13 7.88 18.91
CA SER A 151 3.36 7.98 20.35
C SER A 151 4.66 7.31 20.77
N ASP A 152 4.95 6.17 20.14
CA ASP A 152 6.07 5.30 20.47
C ASP A 152 6.64 4.68 19.19
N TRP A 153 7.94 4.40 19.21
CA TRP A 153 8.64 3.61 18.20
C TRP A 153 9.18 2.34 18.86
N PRO A 154 8.43 1.23 18.80
CA PRO A 154 8.85 -0.03 19.40
C PRO A 154 10.17 -0.52 18.79
N GLN A 155 10.99 -1.18 19.61
CA GLN A 155 12.20 -1.84 19.15
C GLN A 155 11.88 -2.86 18.04
N GLY A 156 12.67 -2.86 16.97
CA GLY A 156 12.47 -3.74 15.82
C GLY A 156 11.38 -3.29 14.84
N PHE A 157 10.66 -2.19 15.09
CA PHE A 157 9.53 -1.80 14.24
C PHE A 157 10.01 -1.43 12.82
N PHE A 158 11.00 -0.54 12.71
CA PHE A 158 11.66 -0.12 11.46
C PHE A 158 13.08 0.46 11.71
N ASP A 159 13.78 -0.03 12.73
CA ASP A 159 15.08 0.49 13.22
C ASP A 159 16.31 -0.17 12.58
N GLU A 160 16.12 -1.24 11.79
CA GLU A 160 17.21 -1.97 11.12
C GLU A 160 18.06 -1.09 10.18
N TRP A 161 17.44 -0.08 9.55
CA TRP A 161 18.16 0.86 8.70
C TRP A 161 19.15 1.72 9.50
N ASP A 162 18.70 2.28 10.62
CA ASP A 162 19.53 3.09 11.51
C ASP A 162 20.66 2.23 12.09
N ARG A 163 20.34 1.02 12.56
CA ARG A 163 21.32 0.05 13.08
C ARG A 163 22.37 -0.34 12.04
N SER A 164 21.97 -0.48 10.78
CA SER A 164 22.88 -0.80 9.68
C SER A 164 23.78 0.39 9.34
N LEU A 165 23.25 1.61 9.41
CA LEU A 165 24.02 2.83 9.18
C LEU A 165 25.10 3.02 10.26
N ASP A 166 24.75 2.80 11.53
CA ASP A 166 25.70 2.87 12.64
C ASP A 166 26.88 1.92 12.42
N GLN A 167 26.62 0.68 12.00
CA GLN A 167 27.66 -0.32 11.70
C GLN A 167 28.58 0.05 10.52
N LEU A 168 28.13 0.93 9.60
CA LEU A 168 28.94 1.40 8.48
C LEU A 168 29.84 2.60 8.86
N LEU A 169 29.52 3.27 9.96
CA LEU A 169 30.23 4.45 10.45
C LEU A 169 31.30 4.12 11.50
N ASP A 170 31.22 2.93 12.10
CA ASP A 170 32.25 2.32 12.95
C ASP A 170 33.43 1.74 12.15
#